data_AF-A0A961JDD6-F1
#
_entry.id   AF-A0A961JDD6-F1
#
_cell.length_a   1.000
_cell.length_b   1.000
_cell.length_c   1.000
_cell.angle_alpha   90.00
_cell.angle_beta   90.00
_cell.angle_gamma   90.00
#
_symmetry.space_group_name_H-M   'P 1'
#
loop_
_entity.id
_entity.type
_entity.pdbx_description
1 polymer ?
#
loop_
_entity_poly.entity_id
_entity_poly.type
_entity_poly.pdbx_seq_one_letter_code
_entity_poly.pdbx_strand_id
1 'polypeptide(L)'
;VTLRLYGRLGALEVVESFTDAPPPAEPEPTRAFTIDGDGLIAIGDDRWEIAAIPDQAPRIQPAGELTRMLDGEMRLPFAAHDDYGVAAGSAEIALDLGRVTRRFGLMAEPEARAAIVVDLPMPYRGDRAEIEELLVENFAEHAWADLPVSLTFTAVDAAGQQGQSAPVEIVLPGRRFLHPLARAIVEQRRDILWSAENAPRAARLLRAVSNRPDEVFPKAGQFERLRAAVTALEAPVLASARRDEVAGALWELAIEIEDGALADALEALRRARERLAEAMRQGASPEELQQLMDEYREAMRDYMDELSKREPENRTDEPDQGQQMEMTQEDLQAMMDRIEELMQQGRMDEAQALLDQLQQMMENMQMTEGASGQQGQQSPGQQALDGLADTLREQQGLSDEAFRDLQRQRGGEQPGQQGQEPGQDGQQGQQGQQGQDGQQGETGQGGEQGPGEQSDGDQGDGAGLEESLAQRQRALENELERQSQNLPGAGTPEGDAARDALDRAGRAMEDAADALEEGDTSRALDRQAEAMEALREGMRNLEDGMRREAQNNQQGQQGPLGGQPDNRRRADPLGRTPGDTGRLADDGPLAERDDVYRRAEELMEELRRRSGETERPELERDYLKRLLDLF
;
A
#
# COMPACT_ATOMS: atom_id res chain seq x y z
N VAL A 1 35.73 20.19 26.61
CA VAL A 1 35.83 21.30 25.62
C VAL A 1 37.05 21.11 24.73
N THR A 2 36.95 21.44 23.43
CA THR A 2 38.08 21.38 22.48
C THR A 2 38.34 22.77 21.90
N LEU A 3 39.50 23.34 22.20
CA LEU A 3 39.95 24.63 21.66
C LEU A 3 40.82 24.40 20.42
N ARG A 4 40.49 25.05 19.30
CA ARG A 4 41.29 25.03 18.08
C ARG A 4 41.84 26.43 17.80
N LEU A 5 43.17 26.56 17.81
CA LEU A 5 43.87 27.82 17.60
C LEU A 5 44.37 27.91 16.16
N TYR A 6 43.89 28.92 15.43
CA TYR A 6 44.28 29.18 14.05
C TYR A 6 45.32 30.31 13.99
N GLY A 7 46.58 29.98 13.72
CA GLY A 7 47.66 30.97 13.66
C GLY A 7 49.06 30.37 13.75
N ARG A 8 50.05 31.18 14.15
CA ARG A 8 51.39 30.69 14.49
C ARG A 8 51.35 29.96 15.84
N LEU A 9 51.83 28.72 15.86
CA LEU A 9 51.96 27.92 17.08
C LEU A 9 52.78 28.68 18.15
N GLY A 10 52.27 28.73 19.38
CA GLY A 10 52.90 29.44 20.50
C GLY A 10 52.81 30.98 20.46
N ALA A 11 52.06 31.59 19.54
CA ALA A 11 51.88 33.05 19.49
C ALA A 11 50.82 33.59 20.46
N LEU A 12 49.97 32.72 21.01
CA LEU A 12 48.97 33.03 22.03
C LEU A 12 49.19 32.09 23.22
N GLU A 13 49.32 32.66 24.42
CA GLU A 13 49.33 31.91 25.67
C GLU A 13 47.88 31.52 26.01
N VAL A 14 47.67 30.27 26.44
CA VAL A 14 46.38 29.79 26.94
C VAL A 14 46.58 29.37 28.38
N VAL A 15 45.79 29.96 29.28
CA VAL A 15 45.81 29.66 30.71
C VAL A 15 44.41 29.25 31.14
N GLU A 16 44.29 28.11 31.80
CA GLU A 16 43.06 27.54 32.31
C GLU A 16 43.12 27.34 33.84
N SER A 17 41.97 27.35 34.52
CA SER A 17 41.90 27.16 35.98
C SER A 17 40.82 26.19 36.47
N PHE A 18 40.18 25.45 35.56
CA PHE A 18 39.09 24.50 35.85
C PHE A 18 39.52 23.03 35.81
N THR A 19 40.81 22.76 35.70
CA THR A 19 41.40 21.41 35.77
C THR A 19 42.83 21.52 36.30
N ASP A 20 43.26 20.54 37.10
CA ASP A 20 44.62 20.47 37.68
C ASP A 20 45.66 19.87 36.72
N ALA A 21 45.29 19.64 35.45
CA ALA A 21 46.18 19.09 34.43
C ALA A 21 47.33 20.07 34.10
N PRO A 22 48.61 19.63 34.09
CA PRO A 22 49.72 20.49 33.68
C PRO A 22 49.61 20.83 32.18
N PRO A 23 49.99 22.04 31.75
CA PRO A 23 49.96 22.43 30.35
C PRO A 23 50.92 21.55 29.51
N PRO A 24 50.61 21.33 28.22
CA PRO A 24 51.44 20.51 27.34
C PRO A 24 52.85 21.11 27.19
N ALA A 25 53.86 20.25 27.09
CA ALA A 25 55.26 20.65 27.04
C ALA A 25 55.64 21.41 25.74
N GLU A 26 54.85 21.24 24.67
CA GLU A 26 54.97 21.97 23.41
C GLU A 26 53.61 22.58 23.01
N PRO A 27 53.58 23.72 22.30
CA PRO A 27 52.34 24.38 21.91
C PRO A 27 51.62 23.60 20.80
N GLU A 28 50.46 23.02 21.12
CA GLU A 28 49.61 22.28 20.17
C GLU A 28 48.53 23.17 19.53
N PRO A 29 48.16 22.95 18.24
CA PRO A 29 47.13 23.74 17.55
C PRO A 29 45.70 23.41 18.01
N THR A 30 45.51 22.26 18.67
CA THR A 30 44.23 21.83 19.23
C THR A 30 44.48 21.35 20.64
N ARG A 31 43.86 21.99 21.64
CA ARG A 31 43.91 21.55 23.04
C ARG A 31 42.53 21.00 23.43
N ALA A 32 42.51 19.82 24.03
CA ALA A 32 41.32 19.26 24.65
C ALA A 32 41.40 19.44 26.17
N PHE A 33 40.28 19.83 26.78
CA PHE A 33 40.16 20.11 28.20
C PHE A 33 38.95 19.39 28.78
N THR A 34 39.13 18.74 29.94
CA THR A 34 38.04 18.42 30.86
C THR A 34 37.75 19.66 31.71
N ILE A 35 36.48 19.88 32.07
CA ILE A 35 36.08 20.92 33.02
C ILE A 35 35.67 20.18 34.28
N ASP A 36 36.51 20.25 35.32
CA ASP A 36 36.30 19.54 36.58
C ASP A 36 35.59 20.42 37.63
N GLY A 37 35.40 21.72 37.34
CA GLY A 37 34.71 22.69 38.18
C GLY A 37 34.71 24.10 37.59
N ASP A 38 34.16 25.06 38.32
CA ASP A 38 34.15 26.47 37.92
C ASP A 38 35.57 27.04 37.75
N GLY A 39 35.78 27.91 36.76
CA GLY A 39 37.08 28.52 36.55
C GLY A 39 37.11 29.56 35.44
N LEU A 40 38.32 29.83 34.95
CA LEU A 40 38.61 30.81 33.92
C LEU A 40 39.39 30.14 32.78
N ILE A 41 39.17 30.61 31.56
CA ILE A 41 40.12 30.47 30.45
C ILE A 41 40.55 31.85 29.97
N ALA A 42 41.85 32.03 29.78
CA ALA A 42 42.45 33.21 29.16
C ALA A 42 43.19 32.80 27.89
N ILE A 43 43.05 33.58 26.82
CA ILE A 43 43.74 33.37 25.54
C ILE A 43 44.36 34.72 25.15
N GLY A 44 45.66 34.88 25.40
CA GLY A 44 46.31 36.19 25.34
C GLY A 44 45.71 37.16 26.37
N ASP A 45 45.20 38.30 25.89
CA ASP A 45 44.56 39.33 26.74
C ASP A 45 43.08 39.04 27.04
N ASP A 46 42.41 38.22 26.22
CA ASP A 46 40.99 37.91 26.35
C ASP A 46 40.72 36.86 27.44
N ARG A 47 39.59 36.97 28.16
CA ARG A 47 39.24 36.13 29.30
C ARG A 47 37.76 35.77 29.31
N TRP A 48 37.47 34.53 29.70
CA TRP A 48 36.12 33.99 29.85
C TRP A 48 35.99 33.28 31.20
N GLU A 49 34.91 33.56 31.92
CA GLU A 49 34.47 32.78 33.08
C GLU A 49 33.71 31.54 32.58
N ILE A 50 34.07 30.38 33.12
CA ILE A 50 33.49 29.07 32.79
C ILE A 50 32.81 28.56 34.04
N ALA A 51 31.49 28.42 33.99
CA ALA A 51 30.71 27.74 35.02
C ALA A 51 30.55 26.26 34.64
N ALA A 52 30.84 25.35 35.57
CA ALA A 52 30.66 23.93 35.39
C ALA A 52 29.27 23.52 35.90
N ILE A 53 28.36 23.19 34.99
CA ILE A 53 27.07 22.59 35.35
C ILE A 53 27.33 21.09 35.58
N PRO A 54 26.89 20.50 36.71
CA PRO A 54 26.99 19.06 36.91
C PRO A 54 26.14 18.32 35.89
N ASP A 55 26.78 17.42 35.15
CA ASP A 55 26.18 16.49 34.19
C ASP A 55 25.12 15.61 34.89
N GLN A 56 23.96 15.41 34.26
CA GLN A 56 22.85 14.63 34.81
C GLN A 56 22.63 13.38 33.97
N ALA A 57 22.39 12.24 34.60
CA ALA A 57 22.06 11.03 33.86
C ALA A 57 20.79 11.22 33.01
N PRO A 58 20.76 10.66 31.77
CA PRO A 58 19.67 10.85 30.82
C PRO A 58 18.35 10.32 31.35
N ARG A 59 17.25 10.72 30.71
CA ARG A 59 15.90 10.19 30.99
C ARG A 59 15.30 9.65 29.71
N ILE A 60 14.57 8.53 29.82
CA ILE A 60 13.90 7.89 28.70
C ILE A 60 12.57 7.27 29.14
N GLN A 61 11.55 7.38 28.29
CA GLN A 61 10.20 6.85 28.53
C GLN A 61 9.47 6.58 27.21
N PRO A 62 8.44 5.71 27.18
CA PRO A 62 7.49 5.68 26.07
C PRO A 62 6.77 7.03 25.95
N ALA A 63 6.49 7.45 24.72
CA ALA A 63 5.87 8.74 24.39
C ALA A 63 4.44 8.61 23.82
N GLY A 64 3.88 7.40 23.81
CA GLY A 64 2.55 7.11 23.28
C GLY A 64 2.19 5.64 23.41
N GLU A 65 1.13 5.21 22.71
CA GLU A 65 0.66 3.84 22.74
C GLU A 65 1.40 2.93 21.74
N LEU A 66 1.40 1.63 22.05
CA LEU A 66 1.91 0.58 21.18
C LEU A 66 0.94 0.34 20.02
N THR A 67 1.38 0.53 18.78
CA THR A 67 0.63 0.12 17.59
C THR A 67 1.26 -1.12 16.95
N ARG A 68 0.44 -1.91 16.25
CA ARG A 68 0.87 -3.17 15.59
C ARG A 68 0.30 -3.28 14.19
N MET A 69 1.06 -3.86 13.29
CA MET A 69 0.66 -4.19 11.92
C MET A 69 0.22 -5.66 11.81
N LEU A 70 -0.38 -6.06 10.68
CA LEU A 70 -0.90 -7.42 10.46
C LEU A 70 0.21 -8.48 10.42
N ASP A 71 1.35 -8.13 9.81
CA ASP A 71 2.58 -8.91 9.70
C ASP A 71 3.35 -9.07 11.03
N GLY A 72 2.90 -8.40 12.09
CA GLY A 72 3.52 -8.39 13.41
C GLY A 72 4.59 -7.33 13.63
N GLU A 73 4.74 -6.35 12.72
CA GLU A 73 5.55 -5.17 13.01
C GLU A 73 4.98 -4.41 14.22
N MET A 74 5.87 -4.09 15.15
CA MET A 74 5.64 -3.35 16.38
C MET A 74 6.12 -1.91 16.20
N ARG A 75 5.28 -0.93 16.57
CA ARG A 75 5.61 0.49 16.55
C ARG A 75 5.34 1.12 17.91
N LEU A 76 6.37 1.66 18.55
CA LEU A 76 6.26 2.29 19.86
C LEU A 76 7.05 3.61 19.91
N PRO A 77 6.38 4.77 20.01
CA PRO A 77 7.07 6.04 20.16
C PRO A 77 7.74 6.14 21.53
N PHE A 78 8.94 6.70 21.58
CA PHE A 78 9.68 6.97 22.82
C PHE A 78 10.25 8.39 22.80
N ALA A 79 10.44 8.94 23.99
CA ALA A 79 11.07 10.23 24.22
C ALA A 79 12.28 10.05 25.14
N ALA A 80 13.40 10.68 24.79
CA ALA A 80 14.60 10.73 25.61
C ALA A 80 15.11 12.17 25.75
N HIS A 81 15.59 12.53 26.95
CA HIS A 81 16.06 13.88 27.27
C HIS A 81 17.32 13.83 28.13
N ASP A 82 18.26 14.73 27.84
CA ASP A 82 19.57 14.88 28.50
C ASP A 82 20.07 16.33 28.35
N ASP A 83 20.86 16.85 29.30
CA ASP A 83 21.37 18.22 29.23
C ASP A 83 22.67 18.38 28.41
N TYR A 84 23.39 17.28 28.15
CA TYR A 84 24.58 17.23 27.27
C TYR A 84 24.38 16.40 25.99
N GLY A 85 23.26 15.67 25.91
CA GLY A 85 22.75 14.96 24.74
C GLY A 85 22.92 13.45 24.82
N VAL A 86 21.84 12.72 24.49
CA VAL A 86 21.85 11.25 24.49
C VAL A 86 22.77 10.74 23.38
N ALA A 87 23.75 9.90 23.73
CA ALA A 87 24.71 9.32 22.80
C ALA A 87 24.16 8.04 22.14
N ALA A 88 23.48 7.19 22.91
CA ALA A 88 22.86 5.95 22.48
C ALA A 88 21.65 5.58 23.35
N GLY A 89 20.78 4.71 22.84
CA GLY A 89 19.72 4.10 23.62
C GLY A 89 19.46 2.66 23.18
N SER A 90 18.89 1.86 24.06
CA SER A 90 18.47 0.48 23.81
C SER A 90 17.16 0.16 24.52
N ALA A 91 16.47 -0.87 24.02
CA ALA A 91 15.28 -1.44 24.64
C ALA A 91 15.51 -2.92 24.94
N GLU A 92 15.31 -3.31 26.21
CA GLU A 92 15.35 -4.69 26.67
C GLU A 92 13.93 -5.24 26.83
N ILE A 93 13.63 -6.35 26.17
CA ILE A 93 12.35 -7.07 26.24
C ILE A 93 12.57 -8.39 26.98
N ALA A 94 11.83 -8.62 28.07
CA ALA A 94 11.89 -9.85 28.84
C ALA A 94 10.50 -10.47 29.04
N LEU A 95 10.40 -11.80 29.05
CA LEU A 95 9.15 -12.53 29.27
C LEU A 95 8.61 -12.30 30.69
N ASP A 96 7.39 -11.78 30.80
CA ASP A 96 6.68 -11.74 32.09
C ASP A 96 5.92 -13.05 32.33
N LEU A 97 6.63 -14.04 32.87
CA LEU A 97 6.09 -15.35 33.18
C LEU A 97 4.95 -15.30 34.23
N GLY A 98 4.87 -14.24 35.04
CA GLY A 98 3.80 -14.06 36.03
C GLY A 98 2.46 -13.70 35.40
N ARG A 99 2.47 -13.00 34.26
CA ARG A 99 1.28 -12.62 33.49
C ARG A 99 0.85 -13.65 32.44
N VAL A 100 1.72 -14.59 32.06
CA VAL A 100 1.39 -15.67 31.10
C VAL A 100 0.30 -16.60 31.65
N THR A 101 -0.83 -16.71 30.94
CA THR A 101 -1.87 -17.69 31.28
C THR A 101 -1.44 -19.11 30.86
N ARG A 102 -0.99 -19.89 31.84
CA ARG A 102 -0.37 -21.21 31.64
C ARG A 102 -1.41 -22.31 31.37
N ARG A 103 -1.77 -22.51 30.11
CA ARG A 103 -2.71 -23.53 29.64
C ARG A 103 -2.19 -24.25 28.39
N PHE A 104 -2.71 -25.45 28.14
CA PHE A 104 -2.35 -26.27 26.97
C PHE A 104 -0.82 -26.44 26.81
N GLY A 105 -0.20 -26.01 25.71
CA GLY A 105 1.26 -26.10 25.56
C GLY A 105 2.07 -25.20 26.50
N LEU A 106 1.47 -24.12 27.03
CA LEU A 106 2.13 -23.23 27.99
C LEU A 106 2.16 -23.80 29.43
N MET A 107 1.66 -25.02 29.65
CA MET A 107 1.71 -25.70 30.96
C MET A 107 3.11 -26.25 31.30
N ALA A 108 3.85 -26.78 30.32
CA ALA A 108 5.23 -27.23 30.51
C ALA A 108 6.14 -26.03 30.79
N GLU A 109 7.18 -26.17 31.63
CA GLU A 109 8.07 -25.05 31.95
C GLU A 109 8.78 -24.51 30.70
N PRO A 110 8.88 -23.17 30.52
CA PRO A 110 9.54 -22.60 29.36
C PRO A 110 11.03 -22.90 29.39
N GLU A 111 11.61 -23.13 28.22
CA GLU A 111 13.06 -23.10 28.08
C GLU A 111 13.60 -21.68 28.35
N ALA A 112 14.67 -21.59 29.13
CA ALA A 112 15.30 -20.32 29.44
C ALA A 112 15.86 -19.66 28.16
N ARG A 113 15.48 -18.40 27.95
CA ARG A 113 15.92 -17.56 26.83
C ARG A 113 16.43 -16.22 27.39
N ALA A 114 17.44 -15.65 26.75
CA ALA A 114 17.91 -14.30 27.09
C ALA A 114 16.84 -13.26 26.73
N ALA A 115 16.89 -12.09 27.39
CA ALA A 115 16.11 -10.94 26.96
C ALA A 115 16.50 -10.52 25.53
N ILE A 116 15.52 -10.02 24.78
CA ILE A 116 15.77 -9.39 23.48
C ILE A 116 16.32 -8.00 23.77
N VAL A 117 17.42 -7.61 23.14
CA VAL A 117 17.95 -6.24 23.22
C VAL A 117 18.01 -5.70 21.80
N VAL A 118 17.40 -4.53 21.59
CA VAL A 118 17.43 -3.78 20.33
C VAL A 118 17.97 -2.37 20.59
N ASP A 119 18.74 -1.86 19.65
CA ASP A 119 19.24 -0.48 19.68
C ASP A 119 18.12 0.48 19.24
N LEU A 120 17.97 1.59 19.94
CA LEU A 120 16.97 2.59 19.58
C LEU A 120 17.44 3.44 18.39
N PRO A 121 16.55 3.82 17.46
CA PRO A 121 16.89 4.76 16.41
C PRO A 121 17.30 6.11 17.03
N MET A 122 18.36 6.70 16.48
CA MET A 122 18.92 7.97 16.96
C MET A 122 18.97 8.96 15.79
N PRO A 123 18.65 10.25 16.01
CA PRO A 123 18.68 11.24 14.94
C PRO A 123 20.09 11.36 14.34
N TYR A 124 20.17 11.16 13.02
CA TYR A 124 21.42 11.26 12.25
C TYR A 124 22.00 12.68 12.24
N ARG A 125 21.13 13.69 12.34
CA ARG A 125 21.45 15.12 12.43
C ARG A 125 20.33 15.82 13.20
N GLY A 126 20.69 16.75 14.07
CA GLY A 126 19.73 17.49 14.90
C GLY A 126 20.30 17.71 16.29
N ASP A 127 19.44 18.20 17.18
CA ASP A 127 19.72 18.17 18.61
C ASP A 127 19.65 16.72 19.12
N ARG A 128 20.32 16.44 20.24
CA ARG A 128 20.27 15.18 21.00
C ARG A 128 19.92 15.40 22.46
N ALA A 129 19.76 16.66 22.89
CA ALA A 129 19.24 17.01 24.20
C ALA A 129 17.77 16.58 24.36
N GLU A 130 17.00 16.54 23.27
CA GLU A 130 15.63 16.03 23.24
C GLU A 130 15.44 15.19 21.96
N ILE A 131 14.95 13.96 22.12
CA ILE A 131 14.76 12.99 21.05
C ILE A 131 13.33 12.45 21.17
N GLU A 132 12.54 12.59 20.12
CA GLU A 132 11.24 11.92 19.95
C GLU A 132 11.31 11.10 18.66
N GLU A 133 11.32 9.77 18.79
CA GLU A 133 11.53 8.83 17.69
C GLU A 133 10.64 7.59 17.85
N LEU A 134 10.52 6.79 16.79
CA LEU A 134 9.67 5.60 16.76
C LEU A 134 10.51 4.33 16.75
N LEU A 135 10.39 3.49 17.80
CA LEU A 135 10.93 2.13 17.75
C LEU A 135 10.05 1.29 16.83
N VAL A 136 10.61 0.83 15.71
CA VAL A 136 9.96 -0.05 14.72
C VAL A 136 10.75 -1.35 14.64
N GLU A 137 10.13 -2.46 15.02
CA GLU A 137 10.75 -3.79 15.06
C GLU A 137 9.74 -4.89 14.74
N ASN A 138 10.17 -6.01 14.16
CA ASN A 138 9.28 -7.16 13.91
C ASN A 138 9.76 -8.40 14.69
N PHE A 139 8.98 -8.79 15.70
CA PHE A 139 9.25 -9.96 16.55
C PHE A 139 8.28 -11.12 16.30
N ALA A 140 7.57 -11.14 15.16
CA ALA A 140 6.52 -12.11 14.87
C ALA A 140 7.00 -13.57 14.90
N GLU A 141 8.26 -13.81 14.55
CA GLU A 141 8.88 -15.13 14.63
C GLU A 141 9.34 -15.52 16.04
N HIS A 142 9.45 -14.59 16.98
CA HIS A 142 10.03 -14.87 18.28
C HIS A 142 9.15 -15.81 19.13
N ALA A 143 9.79 -16.59 20.00
CA ALA A 143 9.09 -17.53 20.89
C ALA A 143 8.14 -16.86 21.91
N TRP A 144 8.21 -15.53 22.02
CA TRP A 144 7.36 -14.71 22.89
C TRP A 144 6.30 -13.89 22.13
N ALA A 145 6.16 -14.09 20.81
CA ALA A 145 5.09 -13.47 20.02
C ALA A 145 3.70 -13.80 20.63
N ASP A 146 2.87 -12.77 20.73
CA ASP A 146 1.56 -12.74 21.42
C ASP A 146 1.60 -13.20 22.90
N LEU A 147 2.76 -13.11 23.58
CA LEU A 147 2.89 -13.32 25.03
C LEU A 147 3.12 -12.01 25.80
N PRO A 148 2.71 -11.93 27.09
CA PRO A 148 3.07 -10.83 27.98
C PRO A 148 4.59 -10.69 28.18
N VAL A 149 5.09 -9.47 27.98
CA VAL A 149 6.50 -9.11 28.20
C VAL A 149 6.61 -7.79 28.95
N SER A 150 7.75 -7.58 29.61
CA SER A 150 8.16 -6.29 30.16
C SER A 150 9.22 -5.67 29.25
N LEU A 151 9.01 -4.41 28.86
CA LEU A 151 9.92 -3.62 28.03
C LEU A 151 10.58 -2.55 28.90
N THR A 152 11.92 -2.49 28.93
CA THR A 152 12.68 -1.47 29.67
C THR A 152 13.59 -0.71 28.72
N PHE A 153 13.45 0.61 28.67
CA PHE A 153 14.32 1.47 27.88
C PHE A 153 15.54 1.89 28.71
N THR A 154 16.72 1.91 28.09
CA THR A 154 17.96 2.48 28.64
C THR A 154 18.49 3.55 27.70
N ALA A 155 18.86 4.71 28.23
CA ALA A 155 19.57 5.76 27.50
C ALA A 155 20.97 5.95 28.11
N VAL A 156 21.94 6.31 27.28
CA VAL A 156 23.34 6.54 27.66
C VAL A 156 23.81 7.87 27.07
N ASP A 157 24.41 8.71 27.88
CA ASP A 157 24.97 10.02 27.47
C ASP A 157 26.41 9.89 26.93
N ALA A 158 27.05 11.03 26.64
CA ALA A 158 28.44 11.07 26.19
C ALA A 158 29.49 10.82 27.29
N ALA A 159 29.12 10.96 28.57
CA ALA A 159 29.97 10.68 29.74
C ALA A 159 29.91 9.20 30.19
N GLY A 160 28.94 8.44 29.69
CA GLY A 160 28.66 7.05 30.05
C GLY A 160 27.68 6.89 31.22
N GLN A 161 26.99 7.94 31.67
CA GLN A 161 25.90 7.79 32.64
C GLN A 161 24.69 7.13 31.96
N GLN A 162 23.85 6.49 32.77
CA GLN A 162 22.74 5.68 32.26
C GLN A 162 21.42 6.06 32.93
N GLY A 163 20.40 6.26 32.12
CA GLY A 163 19.02 6.44 32.52
C GLY A 163 18.18 5.22 32.13
N GLN A 164 17.30 4.77 33.01
CA GLN A 164 16.38 3.67 32.72
C GLN A 164 14.92 4.10 32.93
N SER A 165 14.03 3.64 32.05
CA SER A 165 12.59 3.81 32.21
C SER A 165 12.04 2.90 33.31
N ALA A 166 10.81 3.17 33.75
CA ALA A 166 10.02 2.12 34.38
C ALA A 166 9.73 1.00 33.34
N PRO A 167 9.61 -0.28 33.75
CA PRO A 167 9.20 -1.35 32.85
C PRO A 167 7.78 -1.12 32.33
N VAL A 168 7.61 -1.19 31.02
CA VAL A 168 6.32 -1.09 30.33
C VAL A 168 5.77 -2.49 30.10
N GLU A 169 4.59 -2.77 30.65
CA GLU A 169 3.89 -4.05 30.49
C GLU A 169 3.14 -4.10 29.16
N ILE A 170 3.64 -4.89 28.19
CA ILE A 170 2.99 -5.07 26.88
C ILE A 170 2.71 -6.55 26.57
N VAL A 171 1.99 -6.80 25.48
CA VAL A 171 1.96 -8.11 24.80
C VAL A 171 2.79 -7.94 23.53
N LEU A 172 3.82 -8.77 23.34
CA LEU A 172 4.72 -8.65 22.20
C LEU A 172 3.94 -8.95 20.90
N PRO A 173 3.88 -8.04 19.91
CA PRO A 173 3.11 -8.30 18.69
C PRO A 173 3.62 -9.53 17.91
N GLY A 174 2.71 -10.48 17.66
CA GLY A 174 2.87 -11.53 16.64
C GLY A 174 2.24 -11.16 15.30
N ARG A 175 2.54 -11.91 14.23
CA ARG A 175 1.79 -11.86 12.97
C ARG A 175 0.38 -12.42 13.22
N ARG A 176 -0.65 -11.69 12.81
CA ARG A 176 -2.04 -12.19 12.84
C ARG A 176 -2.22 -13.16 11.65
N PHE A 177 -2.50 -14.41 11.96
CA PHE A 177 -2.98 -15.40 10.99
C PHE A 177 -4.51 -15.47 11.08
N LEU A 178 -5.17 -15.40 9.94
CA LEU A 178 -6.62 -15.43 9.78
C LEU A 178 -7.05 -16.84 9.34
N HIS A 179 -6.27 -17.50 8.47
CA HIS A 179 -6.57 -18.84 7.97
C HIS A 179 -6.52 -19.89 9.10
N PRO A 180 -7.61 -20.64 9.38
CA PRO A 180 -7.70 -21.53 10.55
C PRO A 180 -6.60 -22.58 10.65
N LEU A 181 -6.15 -23.11 9.51
CA LEU A 181 -5.04 -24.08 9.44
C LEU A 181 -3.69 -23.43 9.78
N ALA A 182 -3.43 -22.22 9.27
CA ALA A 182 -2.20 -21.49 9.56
C ALA A 182 -2.13 -21.14 11.05
N ARG A 183 -3.24 -20.66 11.62
CA ARG A 183 -3.41 -20.44 13.07
C ARG A 183 -3.11 -21.69 13.91
N ALA A 184 -3.65 -22.86 13.52
CA ALA A 184 -3.40 -24.11 14.22
C ALA A 184 -1.93 -24.53 14.15
N ILE A 185 -1.28 -24.33 13.00
CA ILE A 185 0.15 -24.60 12.77
C ILE A 185 1.03 -23.69 13.65
N VAL A 186 0.79 -22.37 13.66
CA VAL A 186 1.60 -21.43 14.47
C VAL A 186 1.35 -21.58 15.97
N GLU A 187 0.16 -22.01 16.39
CA GLU A 187 -0.06 -22.40 17.80
C GLU A 187 0.87 -23.56 18.20
N GLN A 188 1.00 -24.58 17.34
CA GLN A 188 1.90 -25.70 17.63
C GLN A 188 3.38 -25.29 17.54
N ARG A 189 3.72 -24.35 16.65
CA ARG A 189 5.06 -23.71 16.57
C ARG A 189 5.41 -23.00 17.88
N ARG A 190 4.51 -22.16 18.41
CA ARG A 190 4.67 -21.49 19.70
C ARG A 190 4.87 -22.52 20.82
N ASP A 191 4.03 -23.54 20.86
CA ASP A 191 4.08 -24.57 21.91
C ASP A 191 5.42 -25.34 21.91
N ILE A 192 6.00 -25.67 20.74
CA ILE A 192 7.31 -26.32 20.70
C ILE A 192 8.45 -25.35 21.05
N LEU A 193 8.39 -24.08 20.60
CA LEU A 193 9.39 -23.05 20.92
C LEU A 193 9.40 -22.65 22.40
N TRP A 194 8.24 -22.75 23.05
CA TRP A 194 8.09 -22.59 24.49
C TRP A 194 8.81 -23.70 25.25
N SER A 195 8.58 -24.97 24.88
CA SER A 195 9.28 -26.12 25.47
C SER A 195 9.26 -27.32 24.54
N ALA A 196 10.43 -27.94 24.31
CA ALA A 196 10.56 -29.17 23.54
C ALA A 196 9.72 -30.35 24.09
N GLU A 197 9.33 -30.31 25.38
CA GLU A 197 8.40 -31.29 25.98
C GLU A 197 7.03 -31.34 25.27
N ASN A 198 6.63 -30.27 24.59
CA ASN A 198 5.36 -30.20 23.86
C ASN A 198 5.36 -30.97 22.53
N ALA A 199 6.53 -31.37 22.00
CA ALA A 199 6.64 -31.98 20.67
C ALA A 199 5.70 -33.19 20.44
N PRO A 200 5.54 -34.15 21.39
CA PRO A 200 4.60 -35.26 21.21
C PRO A 200 3.13 -34.83 21.23
N ARG A 201 2.77 -33.71 21.86
CA ARG A 201 1.41 -33.14 21.81
C ARG A 201 1.20 -32.43 20.48
N ALA A 202 2.13 -31.57 20.08
CA ALA A 202 2.10 -30.85 18.82
C ALA A 202 1.96 -31.81 17.62
N ALA A 203 2.77 -32.88 17.58
CA ALA A 203 2.69 -33.91 16.54
C ALA A 203 1.30 -34.55 16.41
N ARG A 204 0.65 -34.88 17.54
CA ARG A 204 -0.71 -35.44 17.55
C ARG A 204 -1.76 -34.45 17.07
N LEU A 205 -1.63 -33.17 17.43
CA LEU A 205 -2.58 -32.13 17.01
C LEU A 205 -2.45 -31.81 15.53
N LEU A 206 -1.23 -31.60 15.03
CA LEU A 206 -0.98 -31.39 13.60
C LEU A 206 -1.50 -32.57 12.76
N ARG A 207 -1.29 -33.82 13.20
CA ARG A 207 -1.86 -35.02 12.55
C ARG A 207 -3.39 -35.05 12.57
N ALA A 208 -4.03 -34.59 13.65
CA ALA A 208 -5.49 -34.55 13.74
C ALA A 208 -6.09 -33.48 12.82
N VAL A 209 -5.45 -32.32 12.73
CA VAL A 209 -5.80 -31.24 11.79
C VAL A 209 -5.62 -31.70 10.34
N SER A 210 -4.55 -32.45 10.04
CA SER A 210 -4.26 -32.98 8.70
C SER A 210 -4.92 -34.33 8.38
N ASN A 211 -6.03 -34.69 9.04
CA ASN A 211 -6.65 -36.03 8.90
C ASN A 211 -7.28 -36.28 7.52
N ARG A 212 -7.73 -35.23 6.82
CA ARG A 212 -8.19 -35.31 5.43
C ARG A 212 -7.41 -34.32 4.57
N PRO A 213 -6.23 -34.71 4.07
CA PRO A 213 -5.32 -33.77 3.43
C PRO A 213 -5.93 -33.15 2.17
N ASP A 214 -6.69 -33.92 1.39
CA ASP A 214 -7.32 -33.48 0.14
C ASP A 214 -8.43 -32.41 0.35
N GLU A 215 -8.98 -32.29 1.56
CA GLU A 215 -9.96 -31.26 1.94
C GLU A 215 -9.29 -30.01 2.57
N VAL A 216 -8.06 -30.16 3.08
CA VAL A 216 -7.41 -29.17 3.98
C VAL A 216 -6.20 -28.48 3.34
N PHE A 217 -5.57 -29.09 2.34
CA PHE A 217 -4.40 -28.54 1.65
C PHE A 217 -4.67 -28.45 0.14
N PRO A 218 -4.80 -27.22 -0.42
CA PRO A 218 -4.94 -27.02 -1.86
C PRO A 218 -3.76 -27.60 -2.67
N LYS A 219 -2.56 -27.60 -2.07
CA LYS A 219 -1.31 -28.03 -2.73
C LYS A 219 -0.69 -29.23 -2.00
N ALA A 220 -0.49 -30.33 -2.72
CA ALA A 220 0.08 -31.57 -2.15
C ALA A 220 1.46 -31.37 -1.46
N GLY A 221 2.25 -30.38 -1.90
CA GLY A 221 3.52 -30.02 -1.26
C GLY A 221 3.38 -29.52 0.18
N GLN A 222 2.30 -28.82 0.51
CA GLN A 222 2.04 -28.30 1.86
C GLN A 222 1.81 -29.44 2.86
N PHE A 223 1.02 -30.44 2.47
CA PHE A 223 0.78 -31.62 3.29
C PHE A 223 2.06 -32.42 3.54
N GLU A 224 2.90 -32.64 2.52
CA GLU A 224 4.16 -33.39 2.70
C GLU A 224 5.18 -32.61 3.56
N ARG A 225 5.22 -31.27 3.49
CA ARG A 225 6.00 -30.45 4.45
C ARG A 225 5.47 -30.61 5.88
N LEU A 226 4.15 -30.54 6.10
CA LEU A 226 3.58 -30.77 7.43
C LEU A 226 3.88 -32.17 7.95
N ARG A 227 3.79 -33.19 7.08
CA ARG A 227 4.11 -34.58 7.42
C ARG A 227 5.57 -34.76 7.83
N ALA A 228 6.50 -34.08 7.15
CA ALA A 228 7.91 -34.07 7.52
C ALA A 228 8.12 -33.42 8.90
N ALA A 229 7.44 -32.29 9.17
CA ALA A 229 7.47 -31.65 10.48
C ALA A 229 6.91 -32.54 11.60
N VAL A 230 5.73 -33.17 11.39
CA VAL A 230 5.14 -34.15 12.33
C VAL A 230 6.11 -35.31 12.59
N THR A 231 6.73 -35.86 11.55
CA THR A 231 7.69 -36.97 11.67
C THR A 231 8.92 -36.56 12.51
N ALA A 232 9.38 -35.31 12.38
CA ALA A 232 10.47 -34.78 13.20
C ALA A 232 10.06 -34.54 14.68
N LEU A 233 8.83 -34.12 14.94
CA LEU A 233 8.29 -33.94 16.29
C LEU A 233 8.00 -35.27 17.02
N GLU A 234 7.84 -36.37 16.29
CA GLU A 234 7.71 -37.72 16.87
C GLU A 234 9.06 -38.37 17.22
N ALA A 235 10.18 -37.68 17.02
CA ALA A 235 11.49 -38.15 17.48
C ALA A 235 11.50 -38.35 19.02
N PRO A 236 12.10 -39.44 19.55
CA PRO A 236 12.13 -39.71 21.00
C PRO A 236 12.80 -38.62 21.84
N VAL A 237 13.69 -37.84 21.23
CA VAL A 237 14.33 -36.65 21.81
C VAL A 237 14.41 -35.60 20.72
N LEU A 238 13.83 -34.42 20.94
CA LEU A 238 13.92 -33.28 20.04
C LEU A 238 15.01 -32.33 20.55
N ALA A 239 16.19 -32.34 19.92
CA ALA A 239 17.26 -31.41 20.24
C ALA A 239 16.91 -29.98 19.79
N SER A 240 17.35 -28.95 20.52
CA SER A 240 16.97 -27.55 20.27
C SER A 240 17.19 -27.09 18.82
N ALA A 241 18.32 -27.43 18.20
CA ALA A 241 18.57 -27.11 16.79
C ALA A 241 17.53 -27.72 15.83
N ARG A 242 17.07 -28.96 16.10
CA ARG A 242 16.03 -29.61 15.30
C ARG A 242 14.64 -29.08 15.61
N ARG A 243 14.37 -28.68 16.87
CA ARG A 243 13.16 -27.93 17.24
C ARG A 243 13.07 -26.63 16.44
N ASP A 244 14.16 -25.86 16.40
CA ASP A 244 14.20 -24.55 15.74
C ASP A 244 14.05 -24.68 14.22
N GLU A 245 14.68 -25.67 13.60
CA GLU A 245 14.47 -26.03 12.18
C GLU A 245 12.99 -26.38 11.90
N VAL A 246 12.36 -27.21 12.75
CA VAL A 246 10.94 -27.56 12.60
C VAL A 246 10.03 -26.36 12.86
N ALA A 247 10.38 -25.48 13.79
CA ALA A 247 9.63 -24.25 14.06
C ALA A 247 9.71 -23.25 12.89
N GLY A 248 10.86 -23.17 12.20
CA GLY A 248 10.99 -22.43 10.94
C GLY A 248 10.13 -23.05 9.82
N ALA A 249 10.22 -24.36 9.59
CA ALA A 249 9.42 -25.03 8.58
C ALA A 249 7.89 -24.92 8.81
N LEU A 250 7.44 -24.91 10.07
CA LEU A 250 6.03 -24.65 10.42
C LEU A 250 5.63 -23.18 10.20
N TRP A 251 6.56 -22.23 10.36
CA TRP A 251 6.34 -20.81 10.07
C TRP A 251 6.16 -20.55 8.58
N GLU A 252 7.11 -21.00 7.76
CA GLU A 252 7.08 -20.88 6.30
C GLU A 252 5.81 -21.52 5.73
N LEU A 253 5.42 -22.69 6.24
CA LEU A 253 4.20 -23.37 5.84
C LEU A 253 2.94 -22.58 6.22
N ALA A 254 2.90 -21.97 7.42
CA ALA A 254 1.77 -21.15 7.82
C ALA A 254 1.65 -19.87 6.97
N ILE A 255 2.79 -19.23 6.63
CA ILE A 255 2.84 -18.08 5.72
C ILE A 255 2.35 -18.48 4.32
N GLU A 256 2.82 -19.61 3.77
CA GLU A 256 2.38 -20.08 2.43
C GLU A 256 0.87 -20.34 2.38
N ILE A 257 0.29 -20.86 3.47
CA ILE A 257 -1.15 -21.12 3.60
C ILE A 257 -1.94 -19.80 3.75
N GLU A 258 -1.43 -18.85 4.53
CA GLU A 258 -2.08 -17.55 4.78
C GLU A 258 -2.05 -16.67 3.52
N ASP A 259 -0.87 -16.45 2.94
CA ASP A 259 -0.70 -15.57 1.79
C ASP A 259 -1.30 -16.21 0.53
N GLY A 260 -1.26 -17.54 0.45
CA GLY A 260 -1.90 -18.34 -0.60
C GLY A 260 -3.43 -18.38 -0.54
N ALA A 261 -4.07 -18.11 0.60
CA ALA A 261 -5.52 -18.30 0.78
C ALA A 261 -6.36 -17.55 -0.27
N LEU A 262 -6.09 -16.28 -0.54
CA LEU A 262 -6.82 -15.50 -1.55
C LEU A 262 -6.60 -16.04 -2.98
N ALA A 263 -5.38 -16.46 -3.29
CA ALA A 263 -5.05 -17.02 -4.60
C ALA A 263 -5.71 -18.39 -4.80
N ASP A 264 -5.76 -19.21 -3.76
CA ASP A 264 -6.37 -20.54 -3.77
C ASP A 264 -7.91 -20.46 -3.81
N ALA A 265 -8.50 -19.45 -3.13
CA ALA A 265 -9.94 -19.12 -3.24
C ALA A 265 -10.30 -18.60 -4.64
N LEU A 266 -9.48 -17.71 -5.22
CA LEU A 266 -9.64 -17.24 -6.60
C LEU A 266 -9.51 -18.40 -7.62
N GLU A 267 -8.61 -19.35 -7.40
CA GLU A 267 -8.49 -20.55 -8.23
C GLU A 267 -9.69 -21.50 -8.04
N ALA A 268 -10.20 -21.67 -6.82
CA ALA A 268 -11.44 -22.41 -6.57
C ALA A 268 -12.64 -21.78 -7.30
N LEU A 269 -12.80 -20.46 -7.21
CA LEU A 269 -13.82 -19.69 -7.91
C LEU A 269 -13.74 -19.85 -9.43
N ARG A 270 -12.53 -19.75 -10.01
CA ARG A 270 -12.30 -20.00 -11.44
C ARG A 270 -12.68 -21.43 -11.84
N ARG A 271 -12.27 -22.45 -11.07
CA ARG A 271 -12.59 -23.87 -11.33
C ARG A 271 -14.08 -24.20 -11.18
N ALA A 272 -14.79 -23.55 -10.26
CA ALA A 272 -16.24 -23.68 -10.13
C ALA A 272 -16.96 -23.05 -11.34
N ARG A 273 -16.58 -21.82 -11.71
CA ARG A 273 -17.09 -21.11 -12.90
C ARG A 273 -16.88 -21.91 -14.19
N GLU A 274 -15.69 -22.46 -14.40
CA GLU A 274 -15.37 -23.23 -15.61
C GLU A 274 -16.20 -24.52 -15.72
N ARG A 275 -16.43 -25.23 -14.62
CA ARG A 275 -17.28 -26.43 -14.61
C ARG A 275 -18.74 -26.10 -14.83
N LEU A 276 -19.25 -25.03 -14.22
CA LEU A 276 -20.60 -24.52 -14.45
C LEU A 276 -20.79 -24.10 -15.92
N ALA A 277 -19.85 -23.33 -16.47
CA ALA A 277 -19.87 -22.91 -17.88
C ALA A 277 -19.84 -24.11 -18.84
N GLU A 278 -19.00 -25.11 -18.57
CA GLU A 278 -18.93 -26.31 -19.39
C GLU A 278 -20.22 -27.16 -19.27
N ALA A 279 -20.80 -27.29 -18.08
CA ALA A 279 -22.06 -27.98 -17.87
C ALA A 279 -23.23 -27.31 -18.61
N MET A 280 -23.29 -25.98 -18.65
CA MET A 280 -24.26 -25.24 -19.46
C MET A 280 -24.04 -25.48 -20.96
N ARG A 281 -22.79 -25.41 -21.45
CA ARG A 281 -22.45 -25.70 -22.87
C ARG A 281 -22.79 -27.13 -23.29
N GLN A 282 -22.64 -28.10 -22.39
CA GLN A 282 -22.98 -29.50 -22.64
C GLN A 282 -24.47 -29.81 -22.47
N GLY A 283 -25.27 -28.89 -21.93
CA GLY A 283 -26.68 -29.12 -21.64
C GLY A 283 -26.89 -30.14 -20.52
N ALA A 284 -26.11 -30.04 -19.45
CA ALA A 284 -26.21 -30.89 -18.27
C ALA A 284 -27.61 -30.84 -17.62
N SER A 285 -27.92 -31.83 -16.77
CA SER A 285 -29.24 -31.87 -16.13
C SER A 285 -29.44 -30.70 -15.15
N PRO A 286 -30.69 -30.27 -14.90
CA PRO A 286 -30.97 -29.19 -13.93
C PRO A 286 -30.42 -29.48 -12.53
N GLU A 287 -30.39 -30.74 -12.12
CA GLU A 287 -29.87 -31.21 -10.83
C GLU A 287 -28.34 -31.04 -10.73
N GLU A 288 -27.61 -31.28 -11.84
CA GLU A 288 -26.15 -31.07 -11.92
C GLU A 288 -25.81 -29.57 -11.99
N LEU A 289 -26.56 -28.80 -12.78
CA LEU A 289 -26.38 -27.34 -12.88
C LEU A 289 -26.63 -26.64 -11.53
N GLN A 290 -27.61 -27.07 -10.76
CA GLN A 290 -27.89 -26.49 -9.45
C GLN A 290 -26.78 -26.80 -8.43
N GLN A 291 -26.24 -28.03 -8.43
CA GLN A 291 -25.07 -28.37 -7.62
C GLN A 291 -23.84 -27.52 -7.97
N LEU A 292 -23.58 -27.30 -9.27
CA LEU A 292 -22.47 -26.47 -9.74
C LEU A 292 -22.68 -24.97 -9.44
N MET A 293 -23.92 -24.49 -9.40
CA MET A 293 -24.23 -23.12 -8.92
C MET A 293 -23.98 -22.96 -7.44
N ASP A 294 -24.39 -23.92 -6.61
CA ASP A 294 -24.19 -23.85 -5.17
C ASP A 294 -22.70 -23.90 -4.82
N GLU A 295 -21.92 -24.72 -5.53
CA GLU A 295 -20.45 -24.73 -5.43
C GLU A 295 -19.81 -23.42 -5.93
N TYR A 296 -20.35 -22.79 -6.97
CA TYR A 296 -19.88 -21.48 -7.45
C TYR A 296 -20.22 -20.35 -6.47
N ARG A 297 -21.40 -20.38 -5.82
CA ARG A 297 -21.79 -19.47 -4.72
C ARG A 297 -20.87 -19.61 -3.52
N GLU A 298 -20.53 -20.84 -3.13
CA GLU A 298 -19.63 -21.14 -2.01
C GLU A 298 -18.23 -20.59 -2.30
N ALA A 299 -17.64 -20.92 -3.46
CA ALA A 299 -16.34 -20.41 -3.85
C ALA A 299 -16.28 -18.87 -4.02
N MET A 300 -17.39 -18.23 -4.44
CA MET A 300 -17.48 -16.76 -4.54
C MET A 300 -17.54 -16.13 -3.15
N ARG A 301 -18.30 -16.72 -2.23
CA ARG A 301 -18.35 -16.28 -0.84
C ARG A 301 -16.97 -16.39 -0.21
N ASP A 302 -16.30 -17.54 -0.32
CA ASP A 302 -14.97 -17.77 0.25
C ASP A 302 -13.93 -16.77 -0.27
N TYR A 303 -13.97 -16.44 -1.57
CA TYR A 303 -13.11 -15.40 -2.15
C TYR A 303 -13.36 -14.01 -1.55
N MET A 304 -14.63 -13.59 -1.41
CA MET A 304 -14.97 -12.29 -0.79
C MET A 304 -14.69 -12.27 0.72
N ASP A 305 -14.88 -13.39 1.40
CA ASP A 305 -14.57 -13.58 2.82
C ASP A 305 -13.04 -13.46 3.06
N GLU A 306 -12.21 -13.89 2.10
CA GLU A 306 -10.75 -13.78 2.17
C GLU A 306 -10.23 -12.41 1.69
N LEU A 307 -10.94 -11.75 0.77
CA LEU A 307 -10.65 -10.38 0.34
C LEU A 307 -10.89 -9.37 1.47
N SER A 308 -12.09 -9.39 2.06
CA SER A 308 -12.48 -8.52 3.17
C SER A 308 -11.62 -8.70 4.44
N LYS A 309 -11.08 -9.91 4.66
CA LYS A 309 -10.11 -10.20 5.74
C LYS A 309 -8.77 -9.48 5.59
N ARG A 310 -8.41 -9.05 4.37
CA ARG A 310 -7.15 -8.35 4.06
C ARG A 310 -7.29 -6.84 4.06
N GLU A 311 -8.51 -6.31 3.92
CA GLU A 311 -8.74 -4.88 4.14
C GLU A 311 -8.45 -4.51 5.61
N PRO A 312 -7.64 -3.47 5.86
CA PRO A 312 -7.22 -3.14 7.22
C PRO A 312 -8.37 -2.53 8.02
N GLU A 313 -8.62 -3.07 9.23
CA GLU A 313 -9.51 -2.48 10.27
C GLU A 313 -9.13 -1.03 10.68
N ASN A 314 -8.05 -0.47 10.14
CA ASN A 314 -7.45 0.81 10.51
C ASN A 314 -8.02 2.02 9.74
N ARG A 315 -9.12 1.89 9.00
CA ARG A 315 -9.95 3.04 8.55
C ARG A 315 -10.72 3.61 9.75
N THR A 316 -10.02 4.21 10.69
CA THR A 316 -10.62 4.98 11.80
C THR A 316 -10.36 6.47 11.59
N ASP A 317 -11.43 7.26 11.55
CA ASP A 317 -11.44 8.73 11.59
C ASP A 317 -10.91 9.53 10.36
N GLU A 318 -11.37 9.22 9.15
CA GLU A 318 -11.55 10.26 8.10
C GLU A 318 -12.99 10.26 7.55
N PRO A 319 -13.66 11.43 7.43
CA PRO A 319 -15.01 11.52 6.87
C PRO A 319 -14.96 11.43 5.33
N ASP A 320 -15.54 10.35 4.82
CA ASP A 320 -15.67 10.00 3.41
C ASP A 320 -16.12 11.16 2.50
N GLN A 321 -15.30 11.45 1.48
CA GLN A 321 -15.67 12.22 0.29
C GLN A 321 -15.11 11.57 -0.98
N GLY A 322 -15.58 10.37 -1.26
CA GLY A 322 -15.47 9.80 -2.60
C GLY A 322 -16.39 8.60 -2.72
N GLN A 323 -17.49 8.75 -3.47
CA GLN A 323 -18.36 7.62 -3.86
C GLN A 323 -17.62 6.71 -4.84
N GLN A 324 -16.64 5.97 -4.32
CA GLN A 324 -16.16 4.75 -4.94
C GLN A 324 -17.36 3.81 -4.96
N MET A 325 -17.77 3.37 -6.15
CA MET A 325 -18.80 2.34 -6.26
C MET A 325 -18.21 1.00 -5.83
N GLU A 326 -18.11 0.81 -4.51
CA GLU A 326 -17.99 -0.51 -3.90
C GLU A 326 -19.22 -1.31 -4.34
N MET A 327 -19.00 -2.30 -5.21
CA MET A 327 -20.06 -3.20 -5.65
C MET A 327 -20.61 -3.92 -4.43
N THR A 328 -21.88 -3.69 -4.09
CA THR A 328 -22.39 -4.20 -2.81
C THR A 328 -22.51 -5.72 -2.84
N GLN A 329 -22.41 -6.34 -1.66
CA GLN A 329 -22.62 -7.78 -1.51
C GLN A 329 -24.04 -8.20 -1.96
N GLU A 330 -25.01 -7.27 -1.94
CA GLU A 330 -26.39 -7.46 -2.40
C GLU A 330 -26.51 -7.47 -3.94
N ASP A 331 -25.75 -6.63 -4.65
CA ASP A 331 -25.75 -6.59 -6.12
C ASP A 331 -25.21 -7.90 -6.74
N LEU A 332 -24.15 -8.45 -6.15
CA LEU A 332 -23.59 -9.75 -6.53
C LEU A 332 -24.59 -10.89 -6.28
N GLN A 333 -25.28 -10.86 -5.14
CA GLN A 333 -26.34 -11.81 -4.80
C GLN A 333 -27.47 -11.77 -5.86
N ALA A 334 -27.92 -10.57 -6.24
CA ALA A 334 -28.97 -10.37 -7.25
C ALA A 334 -28.56 -10.88 -8.65
N MET A 335 -27.29 -10.68 -9.05
CA MET A 335 -26.78 -11.23 -10.32
C MET A 335 -26.76 -12.77 -10.31
N MET A 336 -26.40 -13.39 -9.19
CA MET A 336 -26.37 -14.85 -9.05
C MET A 336 -27.77 -15.48 -9.09
N ASP A 337 -28.75 -14.85 -8.44
CA ASP A 337 -30.14 -15.30 -8.50
C ASP A 337 -30.74 -15.13 -9.91
N ARG A 338 -30.33 -14.09 -10.64
CA ARG A 338 -30.72 -13.90 -12.05
C ARG A 338 -30.11 -14.96 -12.97
N ILE A 339 -28.87 -15.39 -12.73
CA ILE A 339 -28.24 -16.51 -13.45
C ILE A 339 -29.03 -17.80 -13.21
N GLU A 340 -29.43 -18.10 -11.97
CA GLU A 340 -30.27 -19.26 -11.67
C GLU A 340 -31.63 -19.19 -12.40
N GLU A 341 -32.32 -18.04 -12.37
CA GLU A 341 -33.60 -17.84 -13.06
C GLU A 341 -33.49 -18.11 -14.58
N LEU A 342 -32.42 -17.63 -15.21
CA LEU A 342 -32.17 -17.85 -16.64
C LEU A 342 -31.92 -19.33 -16.96
N MET A 343 -31.17 -20.05 -16.12
CA MET A 343 -30.98 -21.49 -16.29
C MET A 343 -32.28 -22.29 -16.10
N GLN A 344 -33.10 -21.94 -15.10
CA GLN A 344 -34.43 -22.55 -14.92
C GLN A 344 -35.37 -22.29 -16.12
N GLN A 345 -35.19 -21.15 -16.81
CA GLN A 345 -35.89 -20.82 -18.07
C GLN A 345 -35.25 -21.46 -19.32
N GLY A 346 -34.12 -22.17 -19.18
CA GLY A 346 -33.39 -22.78 -20.30
C GLY A 346 -32.59 -21.79 -21.16
N ARG A 347 -32.37 -20.56 -20.69
CA ARG A 347 -31.71 -19.45 -21.40
C ARG A 347 -30.21 -19.43 -21.13
N MET A 348 -29.54 -20.55 -21.45
CA MET A 348 -28.14 -20.79 -21.10
C MET A 348 -27.16 -19.76 -21.71
N ASP A 349 -27.42 -19.29 -22.93
CA ASP A 349 -26.57 -18.27 -23.59
C ASP A 349 -26.54 -16.94 -22.81
N GLU A 350 -27.68 -16.54 -22.22
CA GLU A 350 -27.79 -15.32 -21.43
C GLU A 350 -27.21 -15.49 -20.02
N ALA A 351 -27.38 -16.68 -19.41
CA ALA A 351 -26.74 -17.02 -18.15
C ALA A 351 -25.21 -17.01 -18.28
N GLN A 352 -24.66 -17.53 -19.38
CA GLN A 352 -23.23 -17.47 -19.68
C GLN A 352 -22.74 -16.03 -19.86
N ALA A 353 -23.48 -15.18 -20.57
CA ALA A 353 -23.11 -13.78 -20.78
C ALA A 353 -23.01 -13.00 -19.45
N LEU A 354 -23.91 -13.23 -18.49
CA LEU A 354 -23.83 -12.63 -17.15
C LEU A 354 -22.62 -13.13 -16.34
N LEU A 355 -22.28 -14.42 -16.44
CA LEU A 355 -21.10 -14.98 -15.76
C LEU A 355 -19.79 -14.42 -16.31
N ASP A 356 -19.71 -14.19 -17.63
CA ASP A 356 -18.54 -13.56 -18.25
C ASP A 356 -18.46 -12.04 -17.91
N GLN A 357 -19.60 -11.34 -17.77
CA GLN A 357 -19.65 -9.95 -17.27
C GLN A 357 -19.16 -9.86 -15.80
N LEU A 358 -19.60 -10.78 -14.94
CA LEU A 358 -19.20 -10.83 -13.54
C LEU A 358 -17.69 -11.13 -13.39
N GLN A 359 -17.10 -11.96 -14.27
CA GLN A 359 -15.65 -12.14 -14.32
C GLN A 359 -14.92 -10.82 -14.63
N GLN A 360 -15.31 -10.11 -15.69
CA GLN A 360 -14.65 -8.86 -16.10
C GLN A 360 -14.67 -7.81 -14.97
N MET A 361 -15.76 -7.76 -14.22
CA MET A 361 -15.91 -6.88 -13.06
C MET A 361 -14.90 -7.20 -11.95
N MET A 362 -14.75 -8.48 -11.57
CA MET A 362 -13.76 -8.91 -10.57
C MET A 362 -12.32 -8.72 -11.04
N GLU A 363 -12.04 -8.95 -12.32
CA GLU A 363 -10.72 -8.75 -12.92
C GLU A 363 -10.32 -7.26 -12.93
N ASN A 364 -11.29 -6.36 -13.13
CA ASN A 364 -11.08 -4.91 -13.00
C ASN A 364 -10.83 -4.48 -11.54
N MET A 365 -11.62 -4.98 -10.57
CA MET A 365 -11.41 -4.66 -9.14
C MET A 365 -10.01 -5.06 -8.67
N GLN A 366 -9.53 -6.26 -9.04
CA GLN A 366 -8.18 -6.72 -8.72
C GLN A 366 -7.07 -5.80 -9.27
N MET A 367 -7.29 -5.17 -10.43
CA MET A 367 -6.31 -4.24 -11.02
C MET A 367 -6.31 -2.87 -10.32
N THR A 368 -7.45 -2.44 -9.77
CA THR A 368 -7.52 -1.24 -8.92
C THR A 368 -6.81 -1.47 -7.58
N GLU A 369 -6.98 -2.64 -6.95
CA GLU A 369 -6.29 -3.01 -5.71
C GLU A 369 -4.78 -3.24 -5.90
N GLY A 370 -4.38 -3.78 -7.05
CA GLY A 370 -2.96 -3.90 -7.44
C GLY A 370 -2.23 -2.54 -7.52
N ALA A 371 -2.97 -1.43 -7.61
CA ALA A 371 -2.45 -0.07 -7.57
C ALA A 371 -2.58 0.61 -6.19
N SER A 372 -3.44 0.12 -5.28
CA SER A 372 -3.62 0.72 -3.94
C SER A 372 -2.58 0.26 -2.90
N GLY A 373 -1.86 -0.84 -3.18
CA GLY A 373 -0.75 -1.35 -2.36
C GLY A 373 0.48 -0.44 -2.25
N GLN A 374 0.54 0.66 -3.00
CA GLN A 374 1.54 1.70 -2.84
C GLN A 374 0.84 3.05 -2.78
N GLN A 375 0.82 3.67 -1.59
CA GLN A 375 0.24 4.98 -1.32
C GLN A 375 1.09 6.11 -1.95
N GLY A 376 1.19 6.07 -3.28
CA GLY A 376 1.80 7.08 -4.13
C GLY A 376 0.76 8.13 -4.47
N GLN A 377 0.82 9.25 -3.74
CA GLN A 377 0.18 10.53 -4.01
C GLN A 377 -0.21 10.71 -5.49
N GLN A 378 -1.51 10.71 -5.82
CA GLN A 378 -2.01 10.82 -7.19
C GLN A 378 -1.33 11.99 -7.90
N SER A 379 -0.75 11.73 -9.08
CA SER A 379 -0.04 12.78 -9.80
C SER A 379 -1.03 13.83 -10.32
N PRO A 380 -0.75 15.15 -10.18
CA PRO A 380 -1.63 16.20 -10.68
C PRO A 380 -2.01 16.08 -12.17
N GLY A 381 -1.21 15.37 -12.97
CA GLY A 381 -1.52 15.08 -14.37
C GLY A 381 -2.61 14.01 -14.61
N GLN A 382 -2.80 13.08 -13.67
CA GLN A 382 -3.88 12.09 -13.76
C GLN A 382 -5.23 12.75 -13.44
N GLN A 383 -5.30 13.52 -12.35
CA GLN A 383 -6.49 14.28 -11.96
C GLN A 383 -6.98 15.22 -13.08
N ALA A 384 -6.05 15.80 -13.85
CA ALA A 384 -6.38 16.64 -14.99
C ALA A 384 -6.92 15.87 -16.22
N LEU A 385 -6.51 14.62 -16.44
CA LEU A 385 -7.09 13.77 -17.49
C LEU A 385 -8.51 13.31 -17.11
N ASP A 386 -8.72 12.95 -15.84
CA ASP A 386 -10.02 12.47 -15.36
C ASP A 386 -11.12 13.54 -15.54
N GLY A 387 -10.87 14.78 -15.12
CA GLY A 387 -11.81 15.89 -15.32
C GLY A 387 -12.12 16.21 -16.80
N LEU A 388 -11.14 16.07 -17.69
CA LEU A 388 -11.34 16.24 -19.13
C LEU A 388 -12.12 15.08 -19.76
N ALA A 389 -11.96 13.86 -19.23
CA ALA A 389 -12.70 12.69 -19.66
C ALA A 389 -14.19 12.77 -19.27
N ASP A 390 -14.49 13.30 -18.07
CA ASP A 390 -15.86 13.56 -17.64
C ASP A 390 -16.51 14.70 -18.43
N THR A 391 -15.79 15.79 -18.67
CA THR A 391 -16.23 16.88 -19.57
C THR A 391 -16.56 16.36 -20.97
N LEU A 392 -15.76 15.45 -21.54
CA LEU A 392 -16.06 14.81 -22.83
C LEU A 392 -17.33 13.93 -22.76
N ARG A 393 -17.55 13.21 -21.66
CA ARG A 393 -18.71 12.34 -21.45
C ARG A 393 -20.01 13.15 -21.39
N GLU A 394 -20.01 14.25 -20.65
CA GLU A 394 -21.15 15.16 -20.56
C GLU A 394 -21.44 15.86 -21.90
N GLN A 395 -20.39 16.27 -22.63
CA GLN A 395 -20.52 16.84 -23.97
C GLN A 395 -21.16 15.85 -24.98
N GLN A 396 -20.84 14.55 -24.87
CA GLN A 396 -21.50 13.51 -25.67
C GLN A 396 -23.00 13.39 -25.31
N GLY A 397 -23.34 13.45 -24.02
CA GLY A 397 -24.72 13.43 -23.55
C GLY A 397 -25.55 14.59 -24.13
N LEU A 398 -25.03 15.81 -24.07
CA LEU A 398 -25.71 16.99 -24.64
C LEU A 398 -25.85 16.90 -26.17
N SER A 399 -24.86 16.37 -26.88
CA SER A 399 -24.96 16.16 -28.33
C SER A 399 -26.04 15.15 -28.69
N ASP A 400 -26.19 14.06 -27.93
CA ASP A 400 -27.25 13.07 -28.14
C ASP A 400 -28.65 13.62 -27.79
N GLU A 401 -28.75 14.57 -26.86
CA GLU A 401 -30.00 15.28 -26.55
C GLU A 401 -30.36 16.28 -27.64
N ALA A 402 -29.43 17.13 -28.07
CA ALA A 402 -29.64 18.08 -29.17
C ALA A 402 -29.99 17.37 -30.49
N PHE A 403 -29.41 16.19 -30.75
CA PHE A 403 -29.76 15.38 -31.92
C PHE A 403 -31.16 14.77 -31.82
N ARG A 404 -31.58 14.32 -30.63
CA ARG A 404 -32.96 13.89 -30.37
C ARG A 404 -33.95 15.04 -30.55
N ASP A 405 -33.56 16.26 -30.20
CA ASP A 405 -34.42 17.44 -30.35
C ASP A 405 -34.55 17.89 -31.81
N LEU A 406 -33.45 17.93 -32.57
CA LEU A 406 -33.47 18.14 -34.02
C LEU A 406 -34.37 17.12 -34.75
N GLN A 407 -34.41 15.86 -34.29
CA GLN A 407 -35.34 14.86 -34.83
C GLN A 407 -36.81 15.16 -34.50
N ARG A 408 -37.13 15.74 -33.34
CA ARG A 408 -38.49 16.17 -32.99
C ARG A 408 -38.92 17.36 -33.84
N GLN A 409 -38.08 18.40 -33.94
CA GLN A 409 -38.33 19.56 -34.80
C GLN A 409 -38.56 19.14 -36.27
N ARG A 410 -37.71 18.26 -36.81
CA ARG A 410 -37.82 17.78 -38.20
C ARG A 410 -38.91 16.70 -38.41
N GLY A 411 -39.42 16.11 -37.33
CA GLY A 411 -40.47 15.07 -37.33
C GLY A 411 -41.91 15.60 -37.24
N GLY A 412 -42.11 16.93 -37.26
CA GLY A 412 -43.38 17.60 -36.97
C GLY A 412 -44.55 17.47 -37.97
N GLU A 413 -44.53 16.54 -38.93
CA GLU A 413 -45.65 16.32 -39.87
C GLU A 413 -46.11 14.84 -39.91
N GLN A 414 -47.16 14.56 -39.11
CA GLN A 414 -48.11 13.43 -39.11
C GLN A 414 -47.71 12.04 -39.67
N PRO A 415 -47.74 10.96 -38.85
CA PRO A 415 -47.69 9.58 -39.30
C PRO A 415 -48.99 9.12 -39.99
N GLY A 416 -48.89 8.63 -41.23
CA GLY A 416 -49.99 8.01 -41.98
C GLY A 416 -50.09 6.50 -41.79
N GLN A 417 -51.28 6.06 -41.34
CA GLN A 417 -51.87 4.71 -41.28
C GLN A 417 -51.22 3.53 -42.06
N GLN A 418 -51.38 2.34 -41.44
CA GLN A 418 -51.31 0.94 -41.91
C GLN A 418 -50.08 0.15 -41.40
N GLY A 419 -50.21 -1.11 -40.96
CA GLY A 419 -51.36 -2.05 -41.09
C GLY A 419 -51.84 -2.69 -39.77
N GLN A 420 -53.06 -3.23 -39.81
CA GLN A 420 -53.62 -4.14 -38.79
C GLN A 420 -52.99 -5.54 -38.86
N GLU A 421 -53.07 -6.30 -37.75
CA GLU A 421 -53.78 -7.59 -37.73
C GLU A 421 -54.49 -7.83 -36.37
N PRO A 422 -55.52 -8.70 -36.26
CA PRO A 422 -56.55 -8.61 -35.21
C PRO A 422 -56.89 -9.90 -34.43
N GLY A 423 -57.47 -9.75 -33.22
CA GLY A 423 -58.14 -10.82 -32.44
C GLY A 423 -57.89 -10.70 -30.93
N GLN A 424 -58.91 -10.47 -30.07
CA GLN A 424 -59.84 -11.50 -29.53
C GLN A 424 -59.11 -12.37 -28.47
N ASP A 425 -59.42 -12.37 -27.17
CA ASP A 425 -60.64 -12.02 -26.42
C ASP A 425 -60.37 -11.13 -25.19
N GLY A 426 -61.43 -10.61 -24.57
CA GLY A 426 -61.37 -10.00 -23.23
C GLY A 426 -62.36 -10.62 -22.26
N GLN A 427 -62.05 -10.64 -20.96
CA GLN A 427 -63.05 -10.76 -19.89
C GLN A 427 -62.51 -10.31 -18.52
N GLN A 428 -63.32 -9.51 -17.81
CA GLN A 428 -63.45 -9.37 -16.34
C GLN A 428 -62.14 -9.12 -15.52
N GLY A 429 -62.00 -8.07 -14.70
CA GLY A 429 -62.94 -7.06 -14.22
C GLY A 429 -63.40 -7.31 -12.76
N GLN A 430 -63.15 -6.29 -11.92
CA GLN A 430 -63.88 -5.94 -10.68
C GLN A 430 -63.26 -6.31 -9.30
N GLN A 431 -62.72 -5.25 -8.65
CA GLN A 431 -62.85 -4.84 -7.23
C GLN A 431 -62.52 -5.81 -6.07
N GLY A 432 -61.89 -5.29 -5.00
CA GLY A 432 -61.76 -6.03 -3.74
C GLY A 432 -60.94 -5.39 -2.62
N GLN A 433 -61.22 -4.13 -2.29
CA GLN A 433 -60.62 -3.40 -1.16
C GLN A 433 -60.64 -4.17 0.18
N GLN A 434 -59.49 -4.25 0.86
CA GLN A 434 -59.41 -4.45 2.31
C GLN A 434 -58.09 -3.89 2.86
N GLY A 435 -58.16 -3.14 3.96
CA GLY A 435 -57.00 -2.66 4.70
C GLY A 435 -57.18 -2.94 6.19
N GLN A 436 -56.07 -2.97 6.93
CA GLN A 436 -56.06 -3.02 8.38
C GLN A 436 -54.74 -2.44 8.93
N ASP A 437 -54.87 -1.40 9.75
CA ASP A 437 -54.12 -0.96 10.95
C ASP A 437 -52.71 -1.56 11.25
N GLY A 438 -51.74 -0.84 11.84
CA GLY A 438 -51.75 0.50 12.43
C GLY A 438 -51.13 0.57 13.85
N GLN A 439 -49.91 1.13 13.98
CA GLN A 439 -49.22 1.59 15.22
C GLN A 439 -47.97 2.40 14.78
N GLN A 440 -47.87 3.73 14.95
CA GLN A 440 -47.47 4.50 16.16
C GLN A 440 -46.08 4.12 16.73
N GLY A 441 -45.12 5.03 16.99
CA GLY A 441 -45.04 6.50 16.80
C GLY A 441 -43.85 7.13 17.60
N GLU A 442 -43.49 8.41 17.31
CA GLU A 442 -42.42 9.25 17.95
C GLU A 442 -40.95 8.84 17.65
N THR A 443 -39.94 9.68 17.35
CA THR A 443 -39.68 11.16 17.37
C THR A 443 -38.57 11.51 16.32
N GLY A 444 -38.35 12.70 15.75
CA GLY A 444 -39.15 13.95 15.73
C GLY A 444 -38.43 15.31 15.45
N GLN A 445 -37.27 15.41 14.77
CA GLN A 445 -36.58 16.66 14.38
C GLN A 445 -35.54 16.38 13.26
N GLY A 446 -35.21 17.27 12.31
CA GLY A 446 -35.76 18.60 11.96
C GLY A 446 -35.66 18.80 10.44
N GLY A 447 -36.30 19.83 9.88
CA GLY A 447 -36.39 20.01 8.42
C GLY A 447 -35.79 21.32 7.91
N GLU A 448 -35.41 21.33 6.64
CA GLU A 448 -35.20 22.54 5.86
C GLU A 448 -35.78 22.38 4.44
N GLN A 449 -36.08 23.49 3.78
CA GLN A 449 -37.13 23.57 2.76
C GLN A 449 -36.55 23.72 1.35
N GLY A 450 -36.87 22.79 0.45
CA GLY A 450 -36.80 22.99 -1.00
C GLY A 450 -38.19 23.40 -1.54
N PRO A 451 -38.35 24.51 -2.28
CA PRO A 451 -39.64 24.90 -2.82
C PRO A 451 -40.04 23.98 -3.98
N GLY A 452 -41.13 23.22 -3.81
CA GLY A 452 -41.83 22.61 -4.94
C GLY A 452 -42.78 23.63 -5.55
N GLU A 453 -42.46 24.16 -6.73
CA GLU A 453 -43.42 24.89 -7.55
C GLU A 453 -44.23 23.92 -8.41
N GLN A 454 -45.54 24.07 -8.35
CA GLN A 454 -46.51 23.29 -9.11
C GLN A 454 -47.59 24.24 -9.62
N SER A 455 -47.64 24.49 -10.92
CA SER A 455 -48.81 25.10 -11.57
C SER A 455 -48.88 24.72 -13.05
N ASP A 456 -50.09 24.37 -13.49
CA ASP A 456 -50.47 23.98 -14.84
C ASP A 456 -50.27 25.07 -15.91
N GLY A 457 -50.15 24.68 -17.19
CA GLY A 457 -50.48 25.57 -18.30
C GLY A 457 -49.89 25.24 -19.67
N ASP A 458 -50.54 24.33 -20.42
CA ASP A 458 -50.30 24.06 -21.85
C ASP A 458 -50.27 25.36 -22.71
N GLN A 459 -49.08 25.76 -23.16
CA GLN A 459 -48.79 26.58 -24.36
C GLN A 459 -47.28 26.90 -24.47
N GLY A 460 -46.51 26.14 -25.26
CA GLY A 460 -45.19 26.59 -25.74
C GLY A 460 -44.04 25.58 -25.79
N ASP A 461 -44.29 24.28 -25.92
CA ASP A 461 -43.27 23.20 -25.88
C ASP A 461 -42.27 23.18 -27.07
N GLY A 462 -41.36 24.15 -27.10
CA GLY A 462 -40.12 24.15 -27.88
C GLY A 462 -39.03 24.95 -27.17
N ALA A 463 -39.28 26.24 -26.94
CA ALA A 463 -38.29 27.20 -26.44
C ALA A 463 -37.67 26.84 -25.08
N GLY A 464 -38.43 26.24 -24.16
CA GLY A 464 -37.94 25.93 -22.81
C GLY A 464 -36.93 24.77 -22.73
N LEU A 465 -36.91 23.88 -23.73
CA LEU A 465 -35.93 22.79 -23.82
C LEU A 465 -34.63 23.29 -24.46
N GLU A 466 -34.75 24.11 -25.50
CA GLU A 466 -33.64 24.78 -26.19
C GLU A 466 -32.83 25.65 -25.20
N GLU A 467 -33.51 26.48 -24.40
CA GLU A 467 -32.88 27.31 -23.36
C GLU A 467 -32.15 26.46 -22.30
N SER A 468 -32.69 25.28 -21.95
CA SER A 468 -32.05 24.35 -20.99
C SER A 468 -30.78 23.70 -21.54
N LEU A 469 -30.72 23.42 -22.85
CA LEU A 469 -29.54 22.87 -23.51
C LEU A 469 -28.42 23.92 -23.64
N ALA A 470 -28.77 25.15 -23.99
CA ALA A 470 -27.82 26.27 -24.04
C ALA A 470 -27.18 26.54 -22.66
N GLN A 471 -28.00 26.53 -21.59
CA GLN A 471 -27.50 26.69 -20.21
C GLN A 471 -26.54 25.57 -19.79
N ARG A 472 -26.84 24.30 -20.11
CA ARG A 472 -25.93 23.17 -19.84
C ARG A 472 -24.64 23.25 -20.65
N GLN A 473 -24.71 23.68 -21.92
CA GLN A 473 -23.52 23.87 -22.75
C GLN A 473 -22.58 24.95 -22.19
N ARG A 474 -23.13 26.07 -21.70
CA ARG A 474 -22.36 27.12 -20.99
C ARG A 474 -21.76 26.62 -19.67
N ALA A 475 -22.44 25.73 -18.95
CA ALA A 475 -21.90 25.15 -17.72
C ALA A 475 -20.63 24.31 -18.00
N LEU A 476 -20.64 23.49 -19.06
CA LEU A 476 -19.48 22.70 -19.49
C LEU A 476 -18.32 23.56 -19.97
N GLU A 477 -18.60 24.61 -20.75
CA GLU A 477 -17.60 25.59 -21.20
C GLU A 477 -16.86 26.22 -20.00
N ASN A 478 -17.60 26.68 -18.99
CA ASN A 478 -17.05 27.27 -17.78
C ASN A 478 -16.22 26.28 -16.94
N GLU A 479 -16.55 24.99 -16.96
CA GLU A 479 -15.79 23.97 -16.24
C GLU A 479 -14.51 23.59 -17.02
N LEU A 480 -14.60 23.45 -18.34
CA LEU A 480 -13.46 23.28 -19.23
C LEU A 480 -12.44 24.43 -19.10
N GLU A 481 -12.91 25.68 -18.96
CA GLU A 481 -12.02 26.83 -18.77
C GLU A 481 -11.20 26.70 -17.46
N ARG A 482 -11.84 26.30 -16.36
CA ARG A 482 -11.16 26.07 -15.06
C ARG A 482 -10.16 24.93 -15.14
N GLN A 483 -10.51 23.85 -15.83
CA GLN A 483 -9.62 22.71 -16.03
C GLN A 483 -8.42 23.13 -16.88
N SER A 484 -8.62 23.86 -17.98
CA SER A 484 -7.55 24.37 -18.86
C SER A 484 -6.54 25.25 -18.08
N GLN A 485 -7.02 26.13 -17.20
CA GLN A 485 -6.18 26.99 -16.37
C GLN A 485 -5.29 26.22 -15.38
N ASN A 486 -5.76 25.06 -14.89
CA ASN A 486 -5.06 24.25 -13.87
C ASN A 486 -4.15 23.15 -14.45
N LEU A 487 -3.97 23.08 -15.78
CA LEU A 487 -3.21 22.01 -16.42
C LEU A 487 -1.71 22.03 -16.09
N PRO A 488 -1.11 20.88 -15.71
CA PRO A 488 0.34 20.74 -15.62
C PRO A 488 1.00 20.79 -17.01
N GLY A 489 2.33 20.87 -17.04
CA GLY A 489 3.10 20.97 -18.29
C GLY A 489 3.21 22.38 -18.88
N ALA A 490 2.96 23.43 -18.11
CA ALA A 490 3.11 24.82 -18.57
C ALA A 490 4.54 25.08 -19.11
N GLY A 491 4.65 25.49 -20.37
CA GLY A 491 5.94 25.75 -21.03
C GLY A 491 6.64 24.52 -21.62
N THR A 492 5.97 23.36 -21.72
CA THR A 492 6.39 22.26 -22.61
C THR A 492 5.63 22.33 -23.93
N PRO A 493 6.23 21.94 -25.07
CA PRO A 493 5.54 21.93 -26.37
C PRO A 493 4.23 21.11 -26.36
N GLU A 494 4.19 20.04 -25.56
CA GLU A 494 3.05 19.15 -25.42
C GLU A 494 1.95 19.76 -24.54
N GLY A 495 2.31 20.43 -23.44
CA GLY A 495 1.37 21.14 -22.57
C GLY A 495 0.79 22.39 -23.23
N ASP A 496 1.59 23.12 -23.99
CA ASP A 496 1.13 24.26 -24.80
C ASP A 496 0.18 23.78 -25.92
N ALA A 497 0.50 22.68 -26.61
CA ALA A 497 -0.38 22.08 -27.62
C ALA A 497 -1.69 21.49 -27.05
N ALA A 498 -1.67 21.03 -25.78
CA ALA A 498 -2.88 20.64 -25.08
C ALA A 498 -3.78 21.84 -24.78
N ARG A 499 -3.22 22.92 -24.23
CA ARG A 499 -3.94 24.17 -23.96
C ARG A 499 -4.53 24.77 -25.25
N ASP A 500 -3.75 24.84 -26.32
CA ASP A 500 -4.24 25.28 -27.64
C ASP A 500 -5.43 24.46 -28.16
N ALA A 501 -5.50 23.16 -27.84
CA ALA A 501 -6.61 22.29 -28.22
C ALA A 501 -7.84 22.50 -27.34
N LEU A 502 -7.66 22.66 -26.03
CA LEU A 502 -8.76 22.90 -25.10
C LEU A 502 -9.35 24.31 -25.26
N ASP A 503 -8.53 25.30 -25.63
CA ASP A 503 -8.98 26.64 -26.05
C ASP A 503 -9.81 26.59 -27.35
N ARG A 504 -9.53 25.64 -28.27
CA ARG A 504 -10.39 25.39 -29.43
C ARG A 504 -11.70 24.73 -29.01
N ALA A 505 -11.65 23.79 -28.06
CA ALA A 505 -12.85 23.15 -27.54
C ALA A 505 -13.77 24.16 -26.83
N GLY A 506 -13.22 25.04 -25.98
CA GLY A 506 -13.97 26.11 -25.32
C GLY A 506 -14.69 27.04 -26.31
N ARG A 507 -13.97 27.57 -27.31
CA ARG A 507 -14.61 28.40 -28.37
C ARG A 507 -15.67 27.64 -29.18
N ALA A 508 -15.50 26.34 -29.40
CA ALA A 508 -16.51 25.53 -30.07
C ALA A 508 -17.73 25.23 -29.17
N MET A 509 -17.55 25.17 -27.85
CA MET A 509 -18.66 25.10 -26.87
C MET A 509 -19.40 26.43 -26.76
N GLU A 510 -18.70 27.56 -26.79
CA GLU A 510 -19.27 28.93 -26.86
C GLU A 510 -20.11 29.08 -28.15
N ASP A 511 -19.52 28.79 -29.33
CA ASP A 511 -20.21 28.75 -30.63
C ASP A 511 -21.44 27.81 -30.63
N ALA A 512 -21.40 26.71 -29.86
CA ALA A 512 -22.51 25.76 -29.73
C ALA A 512 -23.61 26.27 -28.79
N ALA A 513 -23.26 26.89 -27.67
CA ALA A 513 -24.20 27.47 -26.72
C ALA A 513 -25.01 28.60 -27.36
N ASP A 514 -24.34 29.49 -28.09
CA ASP A 514 -24.99 30.58 -28.81
C ASP A 514 -25.88 30.05 -29.94
N ALA A 515 -25.46 29.00 -30.66
CA ALA A 515 -26.30 28.35 -31.67
C ALA A 515 -27.56 27.69 -31.05
N LEU A 516 -27.45 27.12 -29.84
CA LEU A 516 -28.61 26.60 -29.10
C LEU A 516 -29.55 27.73 -28.63
N GLU A 517 -29.01 28.87 -28.18
CA GLU A 517 -29.80 30.05 -27.78
C GLU A 517 -30.47 30.75 -28.99
N GLU A 518 -29.85 30.70 -30.18
CA GLU A 518 -30.45 31.14 -31.45
C GLU A 518 -31.45 30.12 -32.05
N GLY A 519 -31.58 28.92 -31.46
CA GLY A 519 -32.45 27.83 -31.95
C GLY A 519 -31.92 27.05 -33.16
N ASP A 520 -30.65 27.26 -33.55
CA ASP A 520 -29.99 26.53 -34.64
C ASP A 520 -29.32 25.25 -34.11
N THR A 521 -30.16 24.27 -33.76
CA THR A 521 -29.75 22.94 -33.28
C THR A 521 -28.85 22.19 -34.27
N SER A 522 -28.95 22.48 -35.58
CA SER A 522 -28.09 21.86 -36.60
C SER A 522 -26.66 22.42 -36.52
N ARG A 523 -26.51 23.75 -36.46
CA ARG A 523 -25.20 24.39 -36.25
C ARG A 523 -24.61 24.07 -34.89
N ALA A 524 -25.43 23.97 -33.84
CA ALA A 524 -24.97 23.56 -32.53
C ALA A 524 -24.29 22.18 -32.57
N LEU A 525 -24.91 21.18 -33.20
CA LEU A 525 -24.34 19.83 -33.32
C LEU A 525 -23.00 19.79 -34.06
N ASP A 526 -22.85 20.58 -35.14
CA ASP A 526 -21.56 20.70 -35.85
C ASP A 526 -20.46 21.25 -34.92
N ARG A 527 -20.81 22.25 -34.08
CA ARG A 527 -19.88 22.85 -33.11
C ARG A 527 -19.59 21.97 -31.90
N GLN A 528 -20.57 21.20 -31.43
CA GLN A 528 -20.37 20.17 -30.40
C GLN A 528 -19.43 19.07 -30.91
N ALA A 529 -19.48 18.71 -32.20
CA ALA A 529 -18.54 17.77 -32.81
C ALA A 529 -17.11 18.34 -32.87
N GLU A 530 -16.94 19.61 -33.28
CA GLU A 530 -15.65 20.33 -33.23
C GLU A 530 -15.07 20.35 -31.79
N ALA A 531 -15.92 20.63 -30.78
CA ALA A 531 -15.52 20.63 -29.38
C ALA A 531 -15.05 19.24 -28.90
N MET A 532 -15.79 18.17 -29.22
CA MET A 532 -15.42 16.80 -28.86
C MET A 532 -14.12 16.33 -29.54
N GLU A 533 -13.87 16.74 -30.79
CA GLU A 533 -12.59 16.43 -31.46
C GLU A 533 -11.42 17.13 -30.78
N ALA A 534 -11.57 18.42 -30.46
CA ALA A 534 -10.57 19.23 -29.80
C ALA A 534 -10.28 18.77 -28.35
N LEU A 535 -11.29 18.36 -27.58
CA LEU A 535 -11.11 17.72 -26.26
C LEU A 535 -10.26 16.45 -26.35
N ARG A 536 -10.58 15.56 -27.31
CA ARG A 536 -9.82 14.31 -27.53
C ARG A 536 -8.39 14.60 -28.00
N GLU A 537 -8.15 15.69 -28.71
CA GLU A 537 -6.81 16.14 -29.08
C GLU A 537 -6.03 16.66 -27.86
N GLY A 538 -6.65 17.48 -27.02
CA GLY A 538 -6.07 17.96 -25.76
C GLY A 538 -5.61 16.83 -24.85
N MET A 539 -6.48 15.84 -24.60
CA MET A 539 -6.14 14.67 -23.78
C MET A 539 -4.97 13.85 -24.35
N ARG A 540 -4.92 13.64 -25.68
CA ARG A 540 -3.78 12.94 -26.31
C ARG A 540 -2.47 13.71 -26.14
N ASN A 541 -2.50 15.04 -26.29
CA ASN A 541 -1.32 15.89 -26.13
C ASN A 541 -0.81 15.85 -24.67
N LEU A 542 -1.71 15.81 -23.68
CA LEU A 542 -1.36 15.65 -22.26
C LEU A 542 -0.77 14.27 -21.94
N GLU A 543 -1.37 13.20 -22.48
CA GLU A 543 -0.85 11.84 -22.33
C GLU A 543 0.57 11.71 -22.92
N ASP A 544 0.79 12.23 -24.13
CA ASP A 544 2.11 12.24 -24.77
C ASP A 544 3.12 13.10 -23.99
N GLY A 545 2.69 14.22 -23.41
CA GLY A 545 3.51 15.06 -22.51
C GLY A 545 3.96 14.30 -21.27
N MET A 546 3.01 13.69 -20.54
CA MET A 546 3.31 12.88 -19.34
C MET A 546 4.16 11.65 -19.66
N ARG A 547 3.92 10.98 -20.79
CA ARG A 547 4.75 9.84 -21.23
C ARG A 547 6.18 10.26 -21.56
N ARG A 548 6.41 11.47 -22.07
CA ARG A 548 7.76 12.03 -22.26
C ARG A 548 8.40 12.41 -20.94
N GLU A 549 7.65 13.03 -20.03
CA GLU A 549 8.14 13.41 -18.69
C GLU A 549 8.54 12.19 -17.85
N ALA A 550 7.75 11.11 -17.87
CA ALA A 550 8.08 9.83 -17.24
C ALA A 550 9.36 9.20 -17.83
N GLN A 551 9.54 9.23 -19.15
CA GLN A 551 10.77 8.78 -19.82
C GLN A 551 11.98 9.67 -19.51
N ASN A 552 11.78 10.96 -19.25
CA ASN A 552 12.84 11.89 -18.86
C ASN A 552 13.26 11.69 -17.40
N ASN A 553 12.31 11.46 -16.48
CA ASN A 553 12.61 11.15 -15.08
C ASN A 553 13.36 9.81 -14.92
N GLN A 554 13.12 8.82 -15.79
CA GLN A 554 13.95 7.60 -15.84
C GLN A 554 15.37 7.84 -16.38
N GLN A 555 15.63 8.96 -17.06
CA GLN A 555 16.98 9.36 -17.54
C GLN A 555 17.70 10.34 -16.62
N GLY A 556 17.06 10.80 -15.53
CA GLY A 556 17.64 11.73 -14.55
C GLY A 556 18.83 11.19 -13.75
N GLN A 557 19.04 9.86 -13.72
CA GLN A 557 20.24 9.21 -13.18
C GLN A 557 21.25 8.82 -14.27
N GLN A 558 21.68 9.79 -15.09
CA GLN A 558 22.97 9.78 -15.77
C GLN A 558 23.32 11.13 -16.42
N GLY A 559 24.56 11.57 -16.21
CA GLY A 559 25.18 12.61 -17.01
C GLY A 559 26.71 12.46 -17.02
N PRO A 560 27.44 13.19 -17.89
CA PRO A 560 27.05 13.53 -19.26
C PRO A 560 28.20 13.30 -20.27
N LEU A 561 27.92 12.75 -21.45
CA LEU A 561 28.81 12.85 -22.63
C LEU A 561 28.00 12.59 -23.91
N GLY A 562 28.13 13.46 -24.91
CA GLY A 562 27.21 13.52 -26.06
C GLY A 562 27.79 13.09 -27.41
N GLY A 563 26.92 13.08 -28.43
CA GLY A 563 27.30 13.04 -29.85
C GLY A 563 27.26 11.67 -30.54
N GLN A 564 26.08 11.26 -31.00
CA GLN A 564 25.94 10.34 -32.15
C GLN A 564 26.39 11.02 -33.47
N PRO A 565 26.54 10.33 -34.63
CA PRO A 565 26.09 8.97 -34.94
C PRO A 565 27.15 8.03 -35.60
N ASP A 566 26.92 6.71 -35.58
CA ASP A 566 26.48 5.94 -36.77
C ASP A 566 26.19 4.46 -36.46
N ASN A 567 25.35 3.83 -37.28
CA ASN A 567 24.77 2.50 -37.11
C ASN A 567 25.73 1.38 -37.55
N ARG A 568 26.12 0.46 -36.64
CA ARG A 568 26.72 -0.83 -37.04
C ARG A 568 26.62 -1.93 -35.98
N ARG A 569 25.76 -2.91 -36.27
CA ARG A 569 25.58 -4.21 -35.58
C ARG A 569 26.90 -4.83 -35.08
N ARG A 570 26.97 -5.15 -33.78
CA ARG A 570 27.93 -6.12 -33.20
C ARG A 570 27.24 -6.91 -32.09
N ALA A 571 27.52 -8.20 -32.04
CA ALA A 571 27.12 -9.07 -30.92
C ALA A 571 28.04 -8.83 -29.71
N ASP A 572 27.55 -9.18 -28.53
CA ASP A 572 28.30 -9.14 -27.26
C ASP A 572 29.44 -10.19 -27.24
N PRO A 573 30.61 -9.90 -26.63
CA PRO A 573 31.75 -10.82 -26.54
C PRO A 573 31.52 -12.12 -25.75
N LEU A 574 30.38 -12.30 -25.06
CA LEU A 574 29.94 -13.55 -24.43
C LEU A 574 28.87 -14.31 -25.24
N GLY A 575 28.54 -13.84 -26.45
CA GLY A 575 27.87 -14.67 -27.47
C GLY A 575 26.38 -14.98 -27.24
N ARG A 576 25.64 -14.09 -26.56
CA ARG A 576 24.18 -14.21 -26.39
C ARG A 576 23.40 -13.27 -27.31
N THR A 577 22.28 -13.78 -27.81
CA THR A 577 21.26 -13.03 -28.58
C THR A 577 19.95 -13.08 -27.80
N PRO A 578 19.16 -12.00 -27.68
CA PRO A 578 17.87 -12.06 -26.99
C PRO A 578 16.81 -12.79 -27.84
N GLY A 579 16.16 -13.80 -27.25
CA GLY A 579 14.98 -14.47 -27.79
C GLY A 579 15.11 -15.97 -27.98
N ASP A 580 14.69 -16.75 -26.99
CA ASP A 580 13.75 -17.90 -27.05
C ASP A 580 13.60 -18.50 -25.63
N THR A 581 12.73 -19.50 -25.47
CA THR A 581 11.94 -19.77 -24.27
C THR A 581 12.42 -20.90 -23.35
N GLY A 582 12.17 -20.72 -22.04
CA GLY A 582 11.69 -21.75 -21.11
C GLY A 582 12.66 -22.80 -20.55
N ARG A 583 13.03 -22.65 -19.26
CA ARG A 583 12.85 -23.69 -18.19
C ARG A 583 13.26 -23.20 -16.79
N LEU A 584 12.62 -23.82 -15.79
CA LEU A 584 12.72 -23.52 -14.35
C LEU A 584 14.17 -23.62 -13.81
N ALA A 585 14.54 -22.68 -12.95
CA ALA A 585 15.43 -22.89 -11.81
C ALA A 585 15.22 -21.78 -10.75
N ASP A 586 14.59 -22.17 -9.63
CA ASP A 586 14.89 -21.72 -8.25
C ASP A 586 15.16 -20.21 -8.00
N ASP A 587 14.11 -19.44 -7.73
CA ASP A 587 14.20 -18.10 -7.14
C ASP A 587 13.80 -18.14 -5.66
N GLY A 588 14.79 -17.91 -4.79
CA GLY A 588 14.62 -17.71 -3.35
C GLY A 588 15.46 -16.51 -2.88
N PRO A 589 15.15 -15.89 -1.72
CA PRO A 589 15.72 -14.60 -1.30
C PRO A 589 17.16 -14.72 -0.79
N LEU A 590 18.12 -14.90 -1.72
CA LEU A 590 19.56 -14.87 -1.46
C LEU A 590 20.35 -13.99 -2.45
N ALA A 591 19.73 -13.52 -3.54
CA ALA A 591 20.39 -12.76 -4.59
C ALA A 591 21.01 -11.41 -4.14
N GLU A 592 20.48 -10.79 -3.08
CA GLU A 592 21.00 -9.51 -2.55
C GLU A 592 22.34 -9.66 -1.82
N ARG A 593 22.76 -10.87 -1.44
CA ARG A 593 24.06 -11.09 -0.78
C ARG A 593 25.24 -11.17 -1.76
N ASP A 594 25.03 -11.70 -2.96
CA ASP A 594 26.11 -11.89 -3.94
C ASP A 594 26.60 -10.58 -4.56
N ASP A 595 25.79 -9.52 -4.54
CA ASP A 595 26.22 -8.16 -4.92
C ASP A 595 27.08 -7.52 -3.82
N VAL A 596 26.82 -7.81 -2.54
CA VAL A 596 27.64 -7.31 -1.41
C VAL A 596 29.03 -7.94 -1.43
N TYR A 597 29.14 -9.26 -1.67
CA TYR A 597 30.44 -9.93 -1.77
C TYR A 597 31.27 -9.45 -2.96
N ARG A 598 30.68 -9.29 -4.16
CA ARG A 598 31.37 -8.69 -5.32
C ARG A 598 31.86 -7.27 -5.04
N ARG A 599 31.03 -6.44 -4.40
CA ARG A 599 31.40 -5.05 -4.07
C ARG A 599 32.50 -4.97 -3.00
N ALA A 600 32.54 -5.93 -2.07
CA ALA A 600 33.61 -6.08 -1.09
C ALA A 600 34.93 -6.53 -1.76
N GLU A 601 34.88 -7.45 -2.73
CA GLU A 601 36.05 -7.84 -3.53
C GLU A 601 36.60 -6.66 -4.35
N GLU A 602 35.74 -5.90 -5.04
CA GLU A 602 36.12 -4.69 -5.78
C GLU A 602 36.78 -3.63 -4.88
N LEU A 603 36.23 -3.41 -3.67
CA LEU A 603 36.80 -2.49 -2.68
C LEU A 603 38.16 -2.99 -2.16
N MET A 604 38.28 -4.28 -1.85
CA MET A 604 39.55 -4.89 -1.41
C MET A 604 40.63 -4.83 -2.49
N GLU A 605 40.28 -5.08 -3.75
CA GLU A 605 41.21 -5.00 -4.86
C GLU A 605 41.67 -3.55 -5.11
N GLU A 606 40.76 -2.57 -4.99
CA GLU A 606 41.08 -1.14 -5.08
C GLU A 606 41.95 -0.66 -3.91
N LEU A 607 41.69 -1.11 -2.68
CA LEU A 607 42.52 -0.81 -1.51
C LEU A 607 43.93 -1.43 -1.63
N ARG A 608 44.04 -2.66 -2.15
CA ARG A 608 45.34 -3.31 -2.46
C ARG A 608 46.09 -2.56 -3.55
N ARG A 609 45.41 -2.11 -4.61
CA ARG A 609 45.99 -1.31 -5.68
C ARG A 609 46.56 0.00 -5.13
N ARG A 610 45.77 0.78 -4.39
CA ARG A 610 46.16 2.09 -3.86
C ARG A 610 47.22 2.03 -2.76
N SER A 611 47.22 1.02 -1.89
CA SER A 611 48.28 0.86 -0.87
C SER A 611 49.66 0.51 -1.48
N GLY A 612 49.66 -0.13 -2.65
CA GLY A 612 50.85 -0.40 -3.47
C GLY A 612 51.40 0.79 -4.26
N GLU A 613 50.65 1.88 -4.43
CA GLU A 613 51.09 3.08 -5.17
C GLU A 613 52.14 3.87 -4.37
N THR A 614 53.42 3.67 -4.71
CA THR A 614 54.57 4.28 -4.01
C THR A 614 54.60 5.81 -4.06
N GLU A 615 53.89 6.43 -5.00
CA GLU A 615 53.80 7.90 -5.14
C GLU A 615 52.81 8.56 -4.16
N ARG A 616 52.01 7.78 -3.42
CA ARG A 616 51.09 8.32 -2.40
C ARG A 616 51.80 8.68 -1.09
N PRO A 617 51.30 9.69 -0.34
CA PRO A 617 51.79 10.02 1.00
C PRO A 617 51.78 8.81 1.95
N GLU A 618 52.83 8.65 2.76
CA GLU A 618 52.97 7.49 3.67
C GLU A 618 51.79 7.36 4.65
N LEU A 619 51.31 8.48 5.19
CA LEU A 619 50.15 8.53 6.10
C LEU A 619 48.88 7.93 5.47
N GLU A 620 48.65 8.18 4.18
CA GLU A 620 47.50 7.67 3.43
C GLU A 620 47.68 6.17 3.15
N ARG A 621 48.88 5.75 2.77
CA ARG A 621 49.21 4.33 2.54
C ARG A 621 49.06 3.49 3.80
N ASP A 622 49.44 4.02 4.97
CA ASP A 622 49.30 3.33 6.25
C ASP A 622 47.87 3.40 6.83
N TYR A 623 47.03 4.33 6.36
CA TYR A 623 45.59 4.28 6.56
C TYR A 623 44.94 3.19 5.70
N LEU A 624 45.29 3.12 4.41
CA LEU A 624 44.79 2.10 3.47
C LEU A 624 45.19 0.66 3.87
N LYS A 625 46.40 0.46 4.42
CA LYS A 625 46.81 -0.84 4.99
C LYS A 625 45.96 -1.23 6.21
N ARG A 626 45.73 -0.30 7.14
CA ARG A 626 44.88 -0.57 8.33
C ARG A 626 43.43 -0.84 7.96
N LEU A 627 42.93 -0.26 6.87
CA LEU A 627 41.65 -0.63 6.28
C LEU A 627 41.66 -2.06 5.71
N LEU A 628 42.73 -2.47 5.03
CA LEU A 628 42.90 -3.85 4.54
C LEU A 628 43.06 -4.89 5.66
N ASP A 629 43.55 -4.50 6.84
CA ASP A 629 43.62 -5.36 8.02
C ASP A 629 42.27 -5.46 8.78
N LEU A 630 41.26 -4.66 8.39
CA LEU A 630 39.93 -4.58 9.02
C LEU A 630 38.82 -5.28 8.21
N PHE A 631 39.09 -5.63 6.95
CA PHE A 631 38.25 -6.43 6.05
C PHE A 631 38.63 -7.92 6.13
#